data_AF-A0A6M8W4I3-F1
#
_entry.id   AF-A0A6M8W4I3-F1
#
_cell.length_a   1.000
_cell.length_b   1.000
_cell.length_c   1.000
_cell.angle_alpha   90.00
_cell.angle_beta   90.00
_cell.angle_gamma   90.00
#
_symmetry.space_group_name_H-M   'P 1'
#
loop_
_entity.id
_entity.type
_entity.pdbx_description
1 polymer ?
#
loop_
_entity_poly.entity_id
_entity_poly.type
_entity_poly.pdbx_seq_one_letter_code
_entity_poly.pdbx_strand_id
1 'polypeptide(L)'
;MSVRSDRHPVLGACRGGSAIFAVLLLLVIGVIIVATVLVSADAAGASTESERQRTQSRALAWSGVQAVMAELAEQRDGLLDGLEPELTEEWSLFTLDDGSRGIVRLLDLDPESASLVVSENAKLDLNTATAEMLALVPGIDEAQARRIVEARGAQPFASIEELLGVEGITPDMVYGTRVSEDAGIFAGEVPAAAAFAGGGDADGGLGDYLTVFSFDPNVQVGVQGEREHRGKLRVNLDQAWSDALEDAIVERFDANVAQLVKQLIDGGQTFTTDSELARVLLDRGVDPEGWSTVFDVFSTTDDEFLAGRVDVNRAGPDVLACVPGITPEKAAAIVDMRSMIDAESRTLPTWLLQEGLIEPEAYAEASDWVTGRSMQWRVRLEVGLMPGEGEGFGEGFGGFDESLPMTMDDLAASWDEPPELDRLLHRMVVEAVIDVASSRPRVAYMREVTLLEPVLAMLRAGAEEADGLEEDEALLDDLASGITAGDDASLDAGLDFGEEMGFATPDAGETELLDPDASGAGDGDLAVESESGAGSGTSAVDRRIGRWTTRKAGGS
;
A
#
# COMPACT_ATOMS: atom_id res chain seq x y z
N MET A 1 93.57 52.11 -36.10
CA MET A 1 93.59 53.55 -35.80
C MET A 1 92.21 53.93 -35.29
N SER A 2 92.16 54.44 -34.05
CA SER A 2 91.09 55.24 -33.42
C SER A 2 89.71 54.62 -33.05
N VAL A 3 89.63 54.14 -31.80
CA VAL A 3 88.72 54.54 -30.68
C VAL A 3 87.30 55.09 -30.99
N ARG A 4 86.28 54.46 -30.37
CA ARG A 4 85.18 55.03 -29.53
C ARG A 4 84.22 53.89 -29.10
N SER A 5 84.16 53.47 -27.83
CA SER A 5 83.49 54.05 -26.65
C SER A 5 81.95 54.06 -26.72
N ASP A 6 81.36 53.34 -25.76
CA ASP A 6 80.08 53.60 -25.07
C ASP A 6 78.73 53.28 -25.77
N ARG A 7 77.99 52.27 -25.26
CA ARG A 7 76.95 52.35 -24.19
C ARG A 7 76.09 51.09 -24.17
N HIS A 8 75.90 50.50 -22.99
CA HIS A 8 74.81 49.56 -22.72
C HIS A 8 73.46 50.27 -22.77
N PRO A 9 72.45 49.78 -23.52
CA PRO A 9 71.07 50.15 -23.27
C PRO A 9 70.54 49.35 -22.07
N VAL A 10 70.19 50.08 -21.03
CA VAL A 10 69.39 49.65 -19.89
C VAL A 10 68.11 49.00 -20.42
N LEU A 11 67.85 47.74 -20.04
CA LEU A 11 66.55 47.09 -20.20
C LEU A 11 65.51 47.91 -19.42
N GLY A 12 64.82 48.80 -20.14
CA GLY A 12 63.60 49.43 -19.65
C GLY A 12 62.55 48.35 -19.46
N ALA A 13 62.35 47.93 -18.21
CA ALA A 13 61.29 47.01 -17.84
C ALA A 13 59.94 47.61 -18.26
N CYS A 14 59.23 46.94 -19.16
CA CYS A 14 57.82 47.19 -19.43
C CYS A 14 56.97 46.76 -18.23
N ARG A 15 57.07 47.49 -17.12
CA ARG A 15 56.29 47.29 -15.88
C ARG A 15 54.80 47.62 -16.02
N GLY A 16 54.36 48.15 -17.18
CA GLY A 16 52.96 48.48 -17.43
C GLY A 16 52.09 47.31 -17.89
N GLY A 17 52.62 46.36 -18.66
CA GLY A 17 51.83 45.26 -19.24
C GLY A 17 51.48 44.15 -18.23
N SER A 18 52.41 43.82 -17.34
CA SER A 18 52.19 42.80 -16.30
C SER A 18 51.18 43.25 -15.24
N ALA A 19 51.13 44.55 -14.94
CA ALA A 19 50.16 45.11 -14.01
C ALA A 19 48.73 45.03 -14.57
N ILE A 20 48.55 45.35 -15.86
CA ILE A 20 47.24 45.24 -16.52
C ILE A 20 46.79 43.77 -16.59
N PHE A 21 47.69 42.85 -16.94
CA PHE A 21 47.36 41.41 -16.97
C PHE A 21 47.00 40.86 -15.59
N ALA A 22 47.75 41.25 -14.54
CA ALA A 22 47.45 40.84 -13.17
C ALA A 22 46.10 41.38 -12.69
N VAL A 23 45.77 42.64 -13.00
CA VAL A 23 44.46 43.23 -12.66
C VAL A 23 43.35 42.53 -13.42
N LEU A 24 43.53 42.25 -14.71
CA LEU A 24 42.52 41.57 -15.53
C LEU A 24 42.29 40.13 -15.04
N LEU A 25 43.36 39.41 -14.69
CA LEU A 25 43.26 38.08 -14.09
C LEU A 25 42.51 38.11 -12.76
N LEU A 26 42.80 39.08 -11.88
CA LEU A 26 42.07 39.27 -10.62
C LEU A 26 40.59 39.62 -10.86
N LEU A 27 40.29 40.40 -11.89
CA LEU A 27 38.93 40.75 -12.27
C LEU A 27 38.16 39.52 -12.77
N VAL A 28 38.79 38.70 -13.62
CA VAL A 28 38.20 37.45 -14.12
C VAL A 28 37.98 36.47 -12.97
N ILE A 29 38.96 36.29 -12.08
CA ILE A 29 38.80 35.44 -10.89
C ILE A 29 37.68 35.98 -9.99
N GLY A 30 37.62 37.29 -9.79
CA GLY A 30 36.54 37.93 -9.01
C GLY A 30 35.15 37.68 -9.62
N VAL A 31 35.02 37.79 -10.94
CA VAL A 31 33.75 37.49 -11.65
C VAL A 31 33.39 36.02 -11.53
N ILE A 32 34.36 35.10 -11.68
CA ILE A 32 34.11 33.67 -11.53
C ILE A 32 33.64 33.35 -10.10
N ILE A 33 34.31 33.87 -9.07
CA ILE A 33 33.92 33.65 -7.66
C ILE A 33 32.51 34.19 -7.41
N VAL A 34 32.20 35.40 -7.87
CA VAL A 34 30.85 35.99 -7.71
C VAL A 34 29.79 35.16 -8.45
N ALA A 35 30.07 34.73 -9.68
CA ALA A 35 29.16 33.89 -10.45
C ALA A 35 28.93 32.53 -9.77
N THR A 36 29.98 31.88 -9.26
CA THR A 36 29.87 30.62 -8.52
C THR A 36 29.05 30.79 -7.25
N VAL A 37 29.27 31.87 -6.48
CA VAL A 37 28.48 32.16 -5.27
C VAL A 37 27.00 32.37 -5.62
N LEU A 38 26.70 33.13 -6.68
CA LEU A 38 25.32 33.38 -7.12
C LEU A 38 24.62 32.08 -7.55
N VAL A 39 25.28 31.24 -8.36
CA VAL A 39 24.73 29.95 -8.78
C VAL A 39 24.54 29.01 -7.59
N SER A 40 25.48 28.99 -6.64
CA SER A 40 25.34 28.17 -5.42
C SER A 40 24.22 28.65 -4.50
N ALA A 41 23.97 29.96 -4.43
CA ALA A 41 22.89 30.54 -3.64
C ALA A 41 21.52 30.25 -4.28
N ASP A 42 21.43 30.31 -5.60
CA ASP A 42 20.22 29.94 -6.35
C ASP A 42 19.92 28.45 -6.21
N ALA A 43 20.94 27.60 -6.34
CA ALA A 43 20.82 26.16 -6.10
C ALA A 43 20.39 25.84 -4.65
N ALA A 44 20.97 26.52 -3.66
CA ALA A 44 20.58 26.38 -2.25
C ALA A 44 19.14 26.87 -2.00
N GLY A 45 18.73 27.95 -2.66
CA GLY A 45 17.35 28.45 -2.62
C GLY A 45 16.37 27.42 -3.19
N ALA A 46 16.65 26.88 -4.38
CA ALA A 46 15.85 25.86 -5.03
C ALA A 46 15.74 24.58 -4.20
N SER A 47 16.81 24.15 -3.52
CA SER A 47 16.76 22.99 -2.61
C SER A 47 15.89 23.26 -1.38
N THR A 48 16.00 24.44 -0.75
CA THR A 48 15.18 24.77 0.44
C THR A 48 13.70 24.84 0.11
N GLU A 49 13.36 25.35 -1.07
CA GLU A 49 11.98 25.44 -1.54
C GLU A 49 11.43 24.05 -1.87
N SER A 50 12.22 23.19 -2.52
CA SER A 50 11.84 21.80 -2.78
C SER A 50 11.61 20.99 -1.48
N GLU A 51 12.45 21.21 -0.46
CA GLU A 51 12.28 20.58 0.87
C GLU A 51 11.02 21.08 1.58
N ARG A 52 10.75 22.39 1.53
CA ARG A 52 9.54 23.00 2.08
C ARG A 52 8.29 22.42 1.42
N GLN A 53 8.28 22.33 0.09
CA GLN A 53 7.17 21.77 -0.68
C GLN A 53 6.91 20.30 -0.32
N ARG A 54 7.94 19.46 -0.28
CA ARG A 54 7.80 18.04 0.13
C ARG A 54 7.24 17.92 1.55
N THR A 55 7.72 18.76 2.47
CA THR A 55 7.23 18.77 3.85
C THR A 55 5.76 19.18 3.91
N GLN A 56 5.36 20.18 3.13
CA GLN A 56 3.98 20.64 3.03
C GLN A 56 3.06 19.56 2.43
N SER A 57 3.43 18.94 1.31
CA SER A 57 2.64 17.85 0.70
C SER A 57 2.51 16.66 1.63
N ARG A 58 3.57 16.28 2.38
CA ARG A 58 3.50 15.23 3.40
C ARG A 58 2.57 15.57 4.56
N ALA A 59 2.61 16.82 5.03
CA ALA A 59 1.71 17.28 6.08
C ALA A 59 0.24 17.28 5.61
N LEU A 60 0.01 17.67 4.35
CA LEU A 60 -1.31 17.64 3.72
C LEU A 60 -1.81 16.19 3.55
N ALA A 61 -0.96 15.29 3.05
CA ALA A 61 -1.24 13.85 2.98
C ALA A 61 -1.62 13.27 4.34
N TRP A 62 -0.83 13.58 5.38
CA TRP A 62 -1.14 13.13 6.73
C TRP A 62 -2.46 13.68 7.25
N SER A 63 -2.77 14.95 6.98
CA SER A 63 -4.04 15.56 7.36
C SER A 63 -5.23 14.91 6.64
N GLY A 64 -5.07 14.55 5.36
CA GLY A 64 -6.05 13.79 4.59
C GLY A 64 -6.31 12.40 5.18
N VAL A 65 -5.26 11.65 5.50
CA VAL A 65 -5.38 10.34 6.16
C VAL A 65 -6.08 10.47 7.52
N GLN A 66 -5.78 11.52 8.29
CA GLN A 66 -6.46 11.79 9.56
C GLN A 66 -7.96 12.11 9.39
N ALA A 67 -8.34 12.79 8.30
CA ALA A 67 -9.75 13.04 7.99
C ALA A 67 -10.50 11.72 7.73
N VAL A 68 -9.94 10.84 6.89
CA VAL A 68 -10.52 9.51 6.64
C VAL A 68 -10.59 8.69 7.94
N MET A 69 -9.53 8.69 8.75
CA MET A 69 -9.54 8.00 10.04
C MET A 69 -10.65 8.49 10.96
N ALA A 70 -10.97 9.79 10.94
CA ALA A 70 -12.03 10.36 11.76
C ALA A 70 -13.41 9.91 11.28
N GLU A 71 -13.67 9.92 9.98
CA GLU A 71 -14.93 9.47 9.38
C GLU A 71 -15.17 7.97 9.63
N LEU A 72 -14.13 7.14 9.46
CA LEU A 72 -14.21 5.70 9.76
C LEU A 72 -14.43 5.43 11.26
N ALA A 73 -13.83 6.23 12.14
CA ALA A 73 -14.01 6.09 13.58
C ALA A 73 -15.42 6.49 14.03
N GLU A 74 -16.03 7.50 13.41
CA GLU A 74 -17.42 7.90 13.67
C GLU A 74 -18.41 6.80 13.25
N GLN A 75 -18.11 6.11 12.15
CA GLN A 75 -18.93 5.02 11.60
C GLN A 75 -18.63 3.64 12.19
N ARG A 76 -17.72 3.55 13.17
CA ARG A 76 -17.18 2.26 13.67
C ARG A 76 -18.28 1.28 14.11
N ASP A 77 -19.34 1.77 14.74
CA ASP A 77 -20.44 0.89 15.16
C ASP A 77 -21.15 0.26 13.95
N GLY A 78 -21.38 1.01 12.86
CA GLY A 78 -21.91 0.44 11.62
C GLY A 78 -20.94 -0.55 10.97
N LEU A 79 -19.64 -0.26 11.01
CA LEU A 79 -18.61 -1.18 10.50
C LEU A 79 -18.58 -2.50 11.28
N LEU A 80 -18.81 -2.46 12.60
CA LEU A 80 -18.95 -3.67 13.41
C LEU A 80 -20.18 -4.51 13.04
N ASP A 81 -21.22 -3.91 12.46
CA ASP A 81 -22.40 -4.59 11.89
C ASP A 81 -22.16 -5.08 10.46
N GLY A 82 -20.96 -4.88 9.92
CA GLY A 82 -20.62 -5.26 8.54
C GLY A 82 -21.09 -4.25 7.49
N LEU A 83 -21.51 -3.04 7.88
CA LEU A 83 -21.84 -1.97 6.94
C LEU A 83 -20.58 -1.42 6.24
N GLU A 84 -20.81 -0.76 5.10
CA GLU A 84 -19.76 -0.12 4.32
C GLU A 84 -19.57 1.33 4.76
N PRO A 85 -18.34 1.86 4.81
CA PRO A 85 -18.12 3.25 5.16
C PRO A 85 -18.51 4.18 4.01
N GLU A 86 -19.13 5.30 4.36
CA GLU A 86 -19.33 6.43 3.46
C GLU A 86 -18.23 7.46 3.73
N LEU A 87 -17.44 7.81 2.71
CA LEU A 87 -16.33 8.75 2.84
C LEU A 87 -16.56 10.02 2.01
N THR A 88 -16.07 11.15 2.49
CA THR A 88 -16.01 12.38 1.71
C THR A 88 -15.02 12.24 0.55
N GLU A 89 -15.41 12.64 -0.67
CA GLU A 89 -14.57 12.50 -1.86
C GLU A 89 -13.44 13.56 -1.92
N GLU A 90 -13.72 14.79 -1.47
CA GLU A 90 -12.77 15.89 -1.48
C GLU A 90 -12.83 16.74 -0.20
N TRP A 91 -11.67 17.03 0.39
CA TRP A 91 -11.52 17.99 1.48
C TRP A 91 -10.68 19.20 1.05
N SER A 92 -11.17 20.40 1.40
CA SER A 92 -10.38 21.63 1.37
C SER A 92 -9.92 21.96 2.79
N LEU A 93 -8.67 21.65 3.12
CA LEU A 93 -8.15 21.69 4.50
C LEU A 93 -7.78 23.11 4.97
N PHE A 94 -7.26 23.95 4.08
CA PHE A 94 -6.93 25.34 4.37
C PHE A 94 -6.87 26.20 3.10
N THR A 95 -6.90 27.51 3.27
CA THR A 95 -6.66 28.51 2.22
C THR A 95 -5.48 29.38 2.64
N LEU A 96 -4.52 29.58 1.74
CA LEU A 96 -3.36 30.45 1.92
C LEU A 96 -3.73 31.91 1.59
N ASP A 97 -2.85 32.84 1.98
CA ASP A 97 -3.04 34.28 1.74
C ASP A 97 -3.08 34.64 0.24
N ASP A 98 -2.43 33.83 -0.61
CA ASP A 98 -2.44 33.94 -2.07
C ASP A 98 -3.71 33.35 -2.72
N GLY A 99 -4.64 32.82 -1.92
CA GLY A 99 -5.88 32.21 -2.38
C GLY A 99 -5.76 30.73 -2.75
N SER A 100 -4.55 30.16 -2.74
CA SER A 100 -4.34 28.72 -2.98
C SER A 100 -4.95 27.89 -1.86
N ARG A 101 -5.54 26.75 -2.20
CA ARG A 101 -6.22 25.84 -1.27
C ARG A 101 -5.47 24.52 -1.15
N GLY A 102 -5.29 24.04 0.08
CA GLY A 102 -4.81 22.69 0.33
C GLY A 102 -5.93 21.68 0.13
N ILE A 103 -5.87 20.92 -0.96
CA ILE A 103 -6.90 19.96 -1.36
C ILE A 103 -6.41 18.53 -1.10
N VAL A 104 -7.33 17.69 -0.65
CA VAL A 104 -7.18 16.23 -0.56
C VAL A 104 -8.37 15.61 -1.28
N ARG A 105 -8.12 14.66 -2.19
CA ARG A 105 -9.14 13.91 -2.93
C ARG A 105 -8.94 12.42 -2.74
N LEU A 106 -10.02 11.68 -2.56
CA LEU A 106 -9.97 10.23 -2.73
C LEU A 106 -9.90 9.89 -4.22
N LEU A 107 -9.06 8.93 -4.55
CA LEU A 107 -8.98 8.35 -5.88
C LEU A 107 -9.63 6.98 -5.88
N ASP A 108 -10.24 6.63 -7.01
CA ASP A 108 -10.78 5.28 -7.23
C ASP A 108 -9.66 4.23 -7.10
N LEU A 109 -9.96 3.19 -6.33
CA LEU A 109 -9.09 2.04 -6.15
C LEU A 109 -9.51 0.86 -7.01
N ASP A 110 -10.80 0.76 -7.29
CA ASP A 110 -11.37 -0.22 -8.20
C ASP A 110 -12.21 0.51 -9.25
N PRO A 111 -11.74 0.55 -10.50
CA PRO A 111 -12.42 1.25 -11.59
C PRO A 111 -13.67 0.53 -12.10
N GLU A 112 -13.87 -0.77 -11.79
CA GLU A 112 -15.10 -1.48 -12.13
C GLU A 112 -16.25 -1.12 -11.19
N SER A 113 -15.95 -1.02 -9.88
CA SER A 113 -16.93 -0.64 -8.87
C SER A 113 -16.99 0.86 -8.58
N ALA A 114 -16.05 1.64 -9.14
CA ALA A 114 -15.82 3.05 -8.81
C ALA A 114 -15.74 3.26 -7.28
N SER A 115 -15.06 2.33 -6.60
CA SER A 115 -14.95 2.38 -5.15
C SER A 115 -13.74 3.19 -4.71
N LEU A 116 -14.00 4.19 -3.87
CA LEU A 116 -13.00 5.03 -3.22
C LEU A 116 -12.31 4.32 -2.05
N VAL A 117 -12.84 3.17 -1.63
CA VAL A 117 -12.37 2.42 -0.47
C VAL A 117 -12.45 0.91 -0.70
N VAL A 118 -11.37 0.20 -0.40
CA VAL A 118 -11.32 -1.26 -0.58
C VAL A 118 -11.17 -1.94 0.77
N SER A 119 -11.96 -2.97 1.02
CA SER A 119 -11.80 -3.80 2.21
C SER A 119 -10.59 -4.72 2.07
N GLU A 120 -9.72 -4.73 3.08
CA GLU A 120 -8.64 -5.71 3.17
C GLU A 120 -9.15 -7.05 3.73
N ASN A 121 -10.20 -7.06 4.56
CA ASN A 121 -10.82 -8.31 5.01
C ASN A 121 -11.56 -9.06 3.89
N ALA A 122 -11.85 -8.40 2.75
CA ALA A 122 -12.38 -9.06 1.56
C ALA A 122 -11.33 -9.94 0.83
N LYS A 123 -10.07 -9.89 1.27
CA LYS A 123 -8.93 -10.59 0.68
C LYS A 123 -8.41 -11.70 1.60
N LEU A 124 -7.59 -12.59 1.06
CA LEU A 124 -6.97 -13.70 1.77
C LEU A 124 -5.69 -13.23 2.49
N ASP A 125 -5.55 -13.53 3.78
CA ASP A 125 -4.38 -13.12 4.55
C ASP A 125 -3.17 -14.04 4.31
N LEU A 126 -2.09 -13.45 3.81
CA LEU A 126 -0.83 -14.10 3.48
C LEU A 126 -0.11 -14.70 4.69
N ASN A 127 -0.33 -14.19 5.89
CA ASN A 127 0.36 -14.63 7.10
C ASN A 127 -0.37 -15.80 7.79
N THR A 128 -1.67 -16.01 7.52
CA THR A 128 -2.46 -17.08 8.14
C THR A 128 -2.90 -18.18 7.17
N ALA A 129 -3.19 -17.87 5.91
CA ALA A 129 -3.77 -18.83 4.95
C ALA A 129 -2.90 -20.08 4.76
N THR A 130 -3.49 -21.27 4.63
CA THR A 130 -2.68 -22.48 4.43
C THR A 130 -2.08 -22.55 3.03
N ALA A 131 -1.13 -23.46 2.80
CA ALA A 131 -0.56 -23.67 1.46
C ALA A 131 -1.64 -24.09 0.45
N GLU A 132 -2.62 -24.87 0.89
CA GLU A 132 -3.75 -25.30 0.07
C GLU A 132 -4.65 -24.12 -0.31
N MET A 133 -4.91 -23.21 0.64
CA MET A 133 -5.69 -21.99 0.38
C MET A 133 -4.95 -21.08 -0.63
N LEU A 134 -3.65 -20.88 -0.43
CA LEU A 134 -2.83 -20.03 -1.31
C LEU A 134 -2.71 -20.61 -2.73
N ALA A 135 -2.65 -21.93 -2.88
CA ALA A 135 -2.58 -22.59 -4.18
C ALA A 135 -3.89 -22.49 -5.00
N LEU A 136 -4.99 -22.03 -4.39
CA LEU A 136 -6.25 -21.76 -5.07
C LEU A 136 -6.35 -20.30 -5.56
N VAL A 137 -5.42 -19.44 -5.15
CA VAL A 137 -5.40 -18.03 -5.55
C VAL A 137 -4.99 -17.94 -7.03
N PRO A 138 -5.72 -17.20 -7.87
CA PRO A 138 -5.33 -16.98 -9.26
C PRO A 138 -3.90 -16.49 -9.39
N GLY A 139 -3.11 -17.15 -10.24
CA GLY A 139 -1.69 -16.84 -10.45
C GLY A 139 -0.71 -17.49 -9.48
N ILE A 140 -1.15 -18.20 -8.43
CA ILE A 140 -0.27 -18.92 -7.50
C ILE A 140 -0.38 -20.43 -7.70
N ASP A 141 0.74 -21.08 -7.97
CA ASP A 141 0.84 -22.54 -8.01
C ASP A 141 1.19 -23.16 -6.64
N GLU A 142 1.09 -24.49 -6.52
CA GLU A 142 1.40 -25.20 -5.27
C GLU A 142 2.85 -24.99 -4.79
N ALA A 143 3.81 -24.81 -5.71
CA ALA A 143 5.21 -24.65 -5.35
C ALA A 143 5.47 -23.24 -4.79
N GLN A 144 4.89 -22.21 -5.41
CA GLN A 144 4.86 -20.84 -4.94
C GLN A 144 4.17 -20.75 -3.58
N ALA A 145 2.98 -21.36 -3.42
CA ALA A 145 2.26 -21.38 -2.15
C ALA A 145 3.11 -21.97 -1.00
N ARG A 146 3.81 -23.08 -1.24
CA ARG A 146 4.73 -23.66 -0.24
C ARG A 146 5.88 -22.72 0.10
N ARG A 147 6.48 -22.05 -0.89
CA ARG A 147 7.56 -21.08 -0.68
C ARG A 147 7.09 -19.84 0.10
N ILE A 148 5.86 -19.37 -0.14
CA ILE A 148 5.24 -18.28 0.63
C ILE A 148 5.10 -18.69 2.11
N VAL A 149 4.59 -19.91 2.37
CA VAL A 149 4.45 -20.43 3.74
C VAL A 149 5.81 -20.61 4.43
N GLU A 150 6.83 -21.06 3.70
CA GLU A 150 8.20 -21.17 4.21
C GLU A 150 8.78 -19.80 4.55
N ALA A 151 8.65 -18.82 3.64
CA ALA A 151 9.15 -17.47 3.80
C ALA A 151 8.53 -16.77 5.04
N ARG A 152 7.20 -16.83 5.19
CA ARG A 152 6.54 -16.24 6.39
C ARG A 152 6.89 -16.96 7.69
N GLY A 153 7.25 -18.25 7.62
CA GLY A 153 7.70 -19.02 8.78
C GLY A 153 9.03 -18.51 9.34
N ALA A 154 9.87 -17.90 8.49
CA ALA A 154 11.08 -17.21 8.92
C ALA A 154 10.77 -15.79 9.43
N GLN A 155 9.96 -15.03 8.70
CA GLN A 155 9.53 -13.69 9.09
C GLN A 155 8.15 -13.39 8.50
N PRO A 156 7.14 -13.04 9.32
CA PRO A 156 5.83 -12.64 8.81
C PRO A 156 5.94 -11.46 7.84
N PHE A 157 5.15 -11.48 6.78
CA PHE A 157 5.11 -10.43 5.79
C PHE A 157 4.52 -9.15 6.38
N ALA A 158 5.19 -8.01 6.17
CA ALA A 158 4.69 -6.70 6.59
C ALA A 158 3.93 -5.95 5.47
N SER A 159 4.11 -6.36 4.22
CA SER A 159 3.38 -5.86 3.06
C SER A 159 3.33 -6.91 1.94
N ILE A 160 2.48 -6.70 0.94
CA ILE A 160 2.32 -7.63 -0.20
C ILE A 160 3.57 -7.62 -1.08
N GLU A 161 4.25 -6.48 -1.17
CA GLU A 161 5.45 -6.29 -1.99
C GLU A 161 6.63 -7.16 -1.53
N GLU A 162 6.64 -7.61 -0.27
CA GLU A 162 7.64 -8.56 0.23
C GLU A 162 7.55 -9.94 -0.47
N LEU A 163 6.44 -10.24 -1.16
CA LEU A 163 6.33 -11.40 -2.04
C LEU A 163 7.37 -11.39 -3.18
N LEU A 164 7.87 -10.22 -3.59
CA LEU A 164 8.95 -10.12 -4.59
C LEU A 164 10.27 -10.74 -4.11
N GLY A 165 10.42 -10.95 -2.80
CA GLY A 165 11.54 -11.71 -2.24
C GLY A 165 11.36 -13.23 -2.31
N VAL A 166 10.17 -13.71 -2.68
CA VAL A 166 9.87 -15.15 -2.80
C VAL A 166 10.21 -15.62 -4.22
N GLU A 167 11.01 -16.67 -4.31
CA GLU A 167 11.43 -17.24 -5.59
C GLU A 167 10.22 -17.59 -6.48
N GLY A 168 10.26 -17.15 -7.73
CA GLY A 168 9.21 -17.41 -8.72
C GLY A 168 7.98 -16.50 -8.60
N ILE A 169 7.99 -15.47 -7.76
CA ILE A 169 7.00 -14.39 -7.79
C ILE A 169 7.61 -13.20 -8.54
N THR A 170 6.90 -12.65 -9.52
CA THR A 170 7.37 -11.53 -10.34
C THR A 170 6.63 -10.23 -10.03
N PRO A 171 7.18 -9.06 -10.41
CA PRO A 171 6.47 -7.78 -10.32
C PRO A 171 5.11 -7.78 -11.02
N ASP A 172 5.00 -8.39 -12.20
CA ASP A 172 3.74 -8.46 -12.94
C ASP A 172 2.69 -9.32 -12.22
N MET A 173 3.11 -10.36 -11.51
CA MET A 173 2.17 -11.09 -10.64
C MET A 173 1.69 -10.19 -9.50
N VAL A 174 2.57 -9.45 -8.82
CA VAL A 174 2.20 -8.64 -7.65
C VAL A 174 1.33 -7.43 -8.02
N TYR A 175 1.69 -6.73 -9.09
CA TYR A 175 1.07 -5.46 -9.49
C TYR A 175 0.07 -5.60 -10.66
N GLY A 176 -0.03 -6.78 -11.28
CA GLY A 176 -0.79 -6.98 -12.51
C GLY A 176 -0.03 -6.51 -13.75
N THR A 177 -0.58 -6.77 -14.93
CA THR A 177 0.03 -6.47 -16.25
C THR A 177 -0.55 -5.22 -16.93
N ARG A 178 -1.57 -4.58 -16.35
CA ARG A 178 -2.27 -3.45 -16.98
C ARG A 178 -1.31 -2.33 -17.39
N VAL A 179 -1.20 -2.08 -18.70
CA VAL A 179 -0.84 -0.79 -19.28
C VAL A 179 -2.17 -0.18 -19.69
N SER A 180 -2.53 0.97 -19.12
CA SER A 180 -3.66 1.75 -19.64
C SER A 180 -3.38 2.00 -21.12
N GLU A 181 -4.28 1.57 -22.02
CA GLU A 181 -4.19 1.93 -23.45
C GLU A 181 -4.29 3.46 -23.65
N ASP A 182 -4.76 4.19 -22.63
CA ASP A 182 -4.80 5.64 -22.55
C ASP A 182 -3.54 6.26 -21.90
N ALA A 183 -2.60 5.45 -21.41
CA ALA A 183 -1.25 5.90 -21.03
C ALA A 183 -0.41 6.07 -22.31
N GLY A 184 -0.82 7.05 -23.11
CA GLY A 184 -0.04 7.55 -24.22
C GLY A 184 1.40 7.77 -23.77
N ILE A 185 2.32 7.09 -24.45
CA ILE A 185 3.76 7.14 -24.24
C ILE A 185 4.28 8.53 -24.62
N PHE A 186 3.95 9.57 -23.86
CA PHE A 186 4.63 10.85 -23.92
C PHE A 186 4.66 11.51 -22.54
N ALA A 187 5.84 12.03 -22.21
CA ALA A 187 6.11 12.72 -20.97
C ALA A 187 5.19 13.93 -20.80
N GLY A 188 4.20 13.78 -19.92
CA GLY A 188 3.38 14.85 -19.38
C GLY A 188 2.08 15.06 -20.15
N GLU A 189 1.04 14.28 -19.82
CA GLU A 189 -0.40 14.62 -19.93
C GLU A 189 -1.23 13.34 -19.85
N VAL A 190 -1.48 12.86 -18.64
CA VAL A 190 -2.68 12.05 -18.37
C VAL A 190 -3.23 12.54 -17.03
N PRO A 191 -4.50 13.00 -16.96
CA PRO A 191 -5.14 13.22 -15.67
C PRO A 191 -5.18 11.87 -14.94
N ALA A 192 -4.73 11.84 -13.68
CA ALA A 192 -4.62 10.61 -12.90
C ALA A 192 -5.96 9.93 -12.62
N ALA A 193 -7.11 10.55 -12.89
CA ALA A 193 -8.36 9.82 -12.91
C ALA A 193 -8.42 8.81 -14.09
N ALA A 194 -7.83 9.15 -15.24
CA ALA A 194 -7.85 8.33 -16.45
C ALA A 194 -6.72 7.28 -16.50
N ALA A 195 -5.55 7.57 -15.95
CA ALA A 195 -4.46 6.58 -15.88
C ALA A 195 -4.81 5.38 -14.96
N PHE A 196 -5.71 5.60 -13.99
CA PHE A 196 -6.08 4.64 -12.95
C PHE A 196 -7.48 4.02 -13.19
N ALA A 197 -8.21 4.45 -14.22
CA ALA A 197 -9.53 3.94 -14.57
C ALA A 197 -9.45 2.83 -15.64
N GLY A 198 -9.19 1.58 -15.24
CA GLY A 198 -9.14 0.43 -16.18
C GLY A 198 -10.07 -0.71 -15.76
N GLY A 199 -11.20 -0.88 -16.45
CA GLY A 199 -12.14 -1.98 -16.21
C GLY A 199 -11.79 -3.30 -16.93
N GLY A 200 -12.26 -4.41 -16.37
CA GLY A 200 -12.76 -5.60 -17.05
C GLY A 200 -11.80 -6.75 -17.33
N ASP A 201 -11.87 -7.80 -16.50
CA ASP A 201 -11.36 -9.19 -16.68
C ASP A 201 -9.88 -9.51 -16.33
N ALA A 202 -9.70 -10.61 -15.57
CA ALA A 202 -8.56 -11.53 -15.34
C ALA A 202 -7.08 -11.05 -15.23
N ASP A 203 -6.77 -9.76 -15.36
CA ASP A 203 -5.41 -9.18 -15.39
C ASP A 203 -5.04 -8.39 -14.10
N GLY A 204 -5.74 -8.66 -13.00
CA GLY A 204 -5.46 -8.09 -11.67
C GLY A 204 -4.18 -8.64 -11.04
N GLY A 205 -3.51 -7.83 -10.22
CA GLY A 205 -2.34 -8.29 -9.47
C GLY A 205 -2.72 -9.12 -8.25
N LEU A 206 -1.76 -9.82 -7.64
CA LEU A 206 -1.98 -10.57 -6.40
C LEU A 206 -2.53 -9.69 -5.26
N GLY A 207 -2.31 -8.36 -5.33
CA GLY A 207 -2.89 -7.38 -4.41
C GLY A 207 -4.41 -7.30 -4.39
N ASP A 208 -5.09 -7.84 -5.41
CA ASP A 208 -6.55 -7.90 -5.49
C ASP A 208 -7.12 -9.07 -4.67
N TYR A 209 -6.33 -10.14 -4.52
CA TYR A 209 -6.72 -11.36 -3.82
C TYR A 209 -6.11 -11.49 -2.42
N LEU A 210 -4.94 -10.89 -2.20
CA LEU A 210 -4.11 -11.11 -1.02
C LEU A 210 -3.99 -9.85 -0.16
N THR A 211 -3.84 -10.04 1.14
CA THR A 211 -3.51 -8.98 2.09
C THR A 211 -2.60 -9.50 3.20
N VAL A 212 -2.06 -8.58 4.01
CA VAL A 212 -1.46 -8.87 5.31
C VAL A 212 -2.25 -8.19 6.46
N PHE A 213 -3.37 -7.54 6.12
CA PHE A 213 -4.16 -6.68 6.99
C PHE A 213 -5.58 -7.23 7.19
N SER A 214 -5.71 -8.48 7.64
CA SER A 214 -7.02 -9.04 8.01
C SER A 214 -7.10 -9.33 9.51
N PHE A 215 -7.83 -8.47 10.25
CA PHE A 215 -7.99 -8.58 11.69
C PHE A 215 -9.43 -8.24 12.13
N ASP A 216 -10.19 -9.28 12.51
CA ASP A 216 -11.53 -9.13 13.07
C ASP A 216 -11.45 -8.95 14.60
N PRO A 217 -12.00 -7.88 15.20
CA PRO A 217 -11.98 -7.73 16.64
C PRO A 217 -12.77 -8.85 17.33
N ASN A 218 -12.21 -9.46 18.38
CA ASN A 218 -12.80 -10.58 19.13
C ASN A 218 -13.90 -10.09 20.10
N VAL A 219 -14.85 -9.31 19.58
CA VAL A 219 -15.93 -8.66 20.32
C VAL A 219 -17.29 -9.07 19.77
N GLN A 220 -18.28 -9.10 20.67
CA GLN A 220 -19.66 -9.41 20.31
C GLN A 220 -20.26 -8.27 19.47
N VAL A 221 -21.07 -8.64 18.49
CA VAL A 221 -21.89 -7.68 17.74
C VAL A 221 -23.21 -7.44 18.47
N GLY A 222 -23.75 -8.46 19.14
CA GLY A 222 -25.04 -8.42 19.81
C GLY A 222 -26.17 -8.75 18.85
N VAL A 223 -26.20 -10.00 18.37
CA VAL A 223 -27.23 -10.51 17.46
C VAL A 223 -28.52 -10.90 18.20
N GLN A 224 -29.63 -11.01 17.45
CA GLN A 224 -30.95 -11.42 17.97
C GLN A 224 -31.47 -10.60 19.16
N GLY A 225 -31.09 -9.33 19.25
CA GLY A 225 -31.52 -8.41 20.32
C GLY A 225 -30.60 -8.35 21.53
N GLU A 226 -29.52 -9.15 21.57
CA GLU A 226 -28.51 -9.18 22.65
C GLU A 226 -27.50 -8.02 22.56
N ARG A 227 -27.97 -6.80 22.33
CA ARG A 227 -27.12 -5.61 22.15
C ARG A 227 -26.46 -5.11 23.43
N GLU A 228 -26.85 -5.62 24.60
CA GLU A 228 -26.26 -5.24 25.90
C GLU A 228 -24.76 -5.58 25.99
N HIS A 229 -24.34 -6.66 25.33
CA HIS A 229 -22.96 -7.15 25.36
C HIS A 229 -22.13 -6.72 24.15
N ARG A 230 -22.71 -5.90 23.26
CA ARG A 230 -22.03 -5.38 22.07
C ARG A 230 -20.69 -4.73 22.44
N GLY A 231 -19.66 -5.06 21.68
CA GLY A 231 -18.30 -4.52 21.88
C GLY A 231 -17.56 -5.10 23.08
N LYS A 232 -18.19 -5.91 23.94
CA LYS A 232 -17.49 -6.68 24.96
C LYS A 232 -16.73 -7.82 24.29
N LEU A 233 -15.58 -8.21 24.86
CA LEU A 233 -14.84 -9.39 24.41
C LEU A 233 -15.71 -10.65 24.48
N ARG A 234 -15.52 -11.53 23.50
CA ARG A 234 -16.14 -12.86 23.49
C ARG A 234 -15.59 -13.72 24.64
N VAL A 235 -16.39 -14.69 25.06
CA VAL A 235 -16.03 -15.61 26.14
C VAL A 235 -15.12 -16.70 25.57
N ASN A 236 -13.84 -16.70 25.99
CA ASN A 236 -12.89 -17.74 25.59
C ASN A 236 -13.27 -19.09 26.22
N LEU A 237 -13.40 -20.14 25.40
CA LEU A 237 -13.64 -21.52 25.82
C LEU A 237 -12.36 -22.37 25.90
N ASP A 238 -11.24 -21.94 25.31
CA ASP A 238 -9.95 -22.64 25.36
C ASP A 238 -9.21 -22.35 26.68
N GLN A 239 -9.85 -22.67 27.79
CA GLN A 239 -9.28 -22.49 29.12
C GLN A 239 -9.84 -23.50 30.11
N ALA A 240 -9.15 -23.68 31.23
CA ALA A 240 -9.64 -24.49 32.33
C ALA A 240 -10.91 -23.86 32.94
N TRP A 241 -11.83 -24.72 33.42
CA TRP A 241 -13.04 -24.24 34.09
C TRP A 241 -12.71 -23.34 35.30
N SER A 242 -13.44 -22.24 35.44
CA SER A 242 -13.32 -21.31 36.56
C SER A 242 -14.67 -20.67 36.90
N ASP A 243 -14.81 -20.15 38.11
CA ASP A 243 -16.02 -19.42 38.53
C ASP A 243 -16.25 -18.17 37.65
N ALA A 244 -15.17 -17.52 37.19
CA ALA A 244 -15.26 -16.39 36.28
C ALA A 244 -15.82 -16.77 34.89
N LEU A 245 -15.43 -17.93 34.37
CA LEU A 245 -15.99 -18.46 33.13
C LEU A 245 -17.46 -18.83 33.31
N GLU A 246 -17.81 -19.45 34.44
CA GLU A 246 -19.20 -19.78 34.79
C GLU A 246 -20.06 -18.52 34.82
N ASP A 247 -19.63 -17.47 35.54
CA ASP A 247 -20.32 -16.20 35.63
C ASP A 247 -20.47 -15.52 34.25
N ALA A 248 -19.42 -15.54 33.42
CA ALA A 248 -19.45 -14.95 32.08
C ALA A 248 -20.45 -15.63 31.13
N ILE A 249 -20.58 -16.96 31.24
CA ILE A 249 -21.57 -17.74 30.47
C ILE A 249 -22.98 -17.48 31.00
N VAL A 250 -23.17 -17.46 32.32
CA VAL A 250 -24.48 -17.20 32.92
C VAL A 250 -24.98 -15.79 32.61
N GLU A 251 -24.08 -14.79 32.56
CA GLU A 251 -24.42 -13.40 32.20
C GLU A 251 -24.98 -13.30 30.77
N ARG A 252 -24.44 -14.09 29.83
CA ARG A 252 -24.77 -14.00 28.39
C ARG A 252 -25.80 -15.03 27.93
N PHE A 253 -25.94 -16.13 28.67
CA PHE A 253 -26.90 -17.19 28.43
C PHE A 253 -27.68 -17.48 29.73
N ASP A 254 -27.51 -18.67 30.29
CA ASP A 254 -28.12 -19.10 31.54
C ASP A 254 -27.29 -20.18 32.25
N ALA A 255 -27.74 -20.58 33.44
CA ALA A 255 -27.08 -21.61 34.24
C ALA A 255 -27.11 -23.01 33.59
N ASN A 256 -28.06 -23.29 32.70
CA ASN A 256 -28.13 -24.58 32.01
C ASN A 256 -27.01 -24.69 30.96
N VAL A 257 -26.78 -23.63 30.19
CA VAL A 257 -25.69 -23.54 29.22
C VAL A 257 -24.35 -23.63 29.94
N ALA A 258 -24.16 -22.89 31.03
CA ALA A 258 -22.92 -22.97 31.83
C ALA A 258 -22.66 -24.41 32.31
N GLN A 259 -23.68 -25.10 32.84
CA GLN A 259 -23.54 -26.48 33.28
C GLN A 259 -23.25 -27.46 32.14
N LEU A 260 -23.76 -27.21 30.93
CA LEU A 260 -23.46 -28.01 29.73
C LEU A 260 -22.00 -27.84 29.30
N VAL A 261 -21.52 -26.60 29.21
CA VAL A 261 -20.12 -26.28 28.85
C VAL A 261 -19.17 -26.86 29.89
N LYS A 262 -19.52 -26.78 31.18
CA LYS A 262 -18.75 -27.41 32.26
C LYS A 262 -18.58 -28.91 32.05
N GLN A 263 -19.67 -29.62 31.73
CA GLN A 263 -19.62 -31.06 31.48
C GLN A 263 -18.76 -31.42 30.26
N LEU A 264 -18.72 -30.55 29.25
CA LEU A 264 -17.85 -30.72 28.09
C LEU A 264 -16.37 -30.59 28.49
N ILE A 265 -16.03 -29.49 29.17
CA ILE A 265 -14.65 -29.21 29.60
C ILE A 265 -14.15 -30.28 30.60
N ASP A 266 -14.95 -30.61 31.62
CA ASP A 266 -14.63 -31.68 32.59
C ASP A 266 -14.56 -33.07 31.91
N GLY A 267 -15.30 -33.24 30.81
CA GLY A 267 -15.30 -34.43 29.96
C GLY A 267 -14.07 -34.55 29.04
N GLY A 268 -13.19 -33.54 29.03
CA GLY A 268 -11.99 -33.49 28.22
C GLY A 268 -12.18 -32.92 26.81
N GLN A 269 -13.31 -32.26 26.53
CA GLN A 269 -13.49 -31.51 25.28
C GLN A 269 -12.54 -30.31 25.23
N THR A 270 -11.86 -30.14 24.11
CA THR A 270 -11.04 -28.96 23.81
C THR A 270 -11.75 -28.03 22.82
N PHE A 271 -11.41 -26.74 22.87
CA PHE A 271 -11.98 -25.69 22.02
C PHE A 271 -10.85 -24.83 21.45
N THR A 272 -9.93 -25.43 20.71
CA THR A 272 -8.74 -24.72 20.20
C THR A 272 -9.03 -23.91 18.94
N THR A 273 -10.06 -24.28 18.17
CA THR A 273 -10.48 -23.57 16.97
C THR A 273 -12.00 -23.49 16.85
N ASP A 274 -12.48 -22.53 16.07
CA ASP A 274 -13.91 -22.34 15.79
C ASP A 274 -14.49 -23.54 15.04
N SER A 275 -13.67 -24.24 14.24
CA SER A 275 -14.04 -25.52 13.65
C SER A 275 -14.32 -26.61 14.69
N GLU A 276 -13.59 -26.64 15.81
CA GLU A 276 -13.89 -27.58 16.92
C GLU A 276 -15.21 -27.19 17.61
N LEU A 277 -15.44 -25.90 17.83
CA LEU A 277 -16.71 -25.39 18.37
C LEU A 277 -17.88 -25.77 17.46
N ALA A 278 -17.77 -25.55 16.15
CA ALA A 278 -18.76 -25.94 15.16
C ALA A 278 -19.06 -27.44 15.18
N ARG A 279 -18.03 -28.29 15.27
CA ARG A 279 -18.19 -29.76 15.37
C ARG A 279 -18.93 -30.16 16.65
N VAL A 280 -18.65 -29.51 17.77
CA VAL A 280 -19.38 -29.76 19.02
C VAL A 280 -20.86 -29.40 18.87
N LEU A 281 -21.20 -28.30 18.22
CA LEU A 281 -22.59 -27.92 17.94
C LEU A 281 -23.28 -28.95 17.04
N LEU A 282 -22.59 -29.42 16.00
CA LEU A 282 -23.07 -30.44 15.08
C LEU A 282 -23.34 -31.78 15.78
N ASP A 283 -22.38 -32.28 16.56
CA ASP A 283 -22.47 -33.55 17.30
C ASP A 283 -23.61 -33.54 18.33
N ARG A 284 -23.93 -32.36 18.86
CA ARG A 284 -25.03 -32.15 19.80
C ARG A 284 -26.37 -31.88 19.13
N GLY A 285 -26.41 -31.79 17.80
CA GLY A 285 -27.62 -31.52 17.03
C GLY A 285 -28.23 -30.15 17.34
N VAL A 286 -27.38 -29.14 17.59
CA VAL A 286 -27.85 -27.76 17.76
C VAL A 286 -28.30 -27.24 16.40
N ASP A 287 -29.52 -26.70 16.36
CA ASP A 287 -30.11 -26.14 15.15
C ASP A 287 -29.24 -24.99 14.58
N PRO A 288 -28.99 -24.94 13.26
CA PRO A 288 -28.17 -23.90 12.63
C PRO A 288 -28.61 -22.46 12.95
N GLU A 289 -29.90 -22.21 13.20
CA GLU A 289 -30.37 -20.87 13.60
C GLU A 289 -29.68 -20.39 14.90
N GLY A 290 -29.46 -21.31 15.84
CA GLY A 290 -28.82 -21.06 17.13
C GLY A 290 -27.30 -20.86 17.07
N TRP A 291 -26.66 -21.20 15.95
CA TRP A 291 -25.19 -21.06 15.82
C TRP A 291 -24.77 -19.59 15.86
N SER A 292 -25.60 -18.69 15.31
CA SER A 292 -25.33 -17.24 15.31
C SER A 292 -25.06 -16.71 16.72
N THR A 293 -25.92 -17.03 17.69
CA THR A 293 -25.75 -16.61 19.10
C THR A 293 -24.50 -17.25 19.73
N VAL A 294 -24.20 -18.51 19.42
CA VAL A 294 -23.00 -19.19 19.94
C VAL A 294 -21.73 -18.52 19.43
N PHE A 295 -21.62 -18.25 18.12
CA PHE A 295 -20.45 -17.61 17.51
C PHE A 295 -20.35 -16.12 17.82
N ASP A 296 -21.46 -15.46 18.18
CA ASP A 296 -21.40 -14.09 18.68
C ASP A 296 -20.78 -14.03 20.08
N VAL A 297 -21.14 -14.99 20.94
CA VAL A 297 -20.77 -14.98 22.36
C VAL A 297 -19.42 -15.61 22.63
N PHE A 298 -19.14 -16.77 22.03
CA PHE A 298 -17.97 -17.59 22.34
C PHE A 298 -16.81 -17.34 21.38
N SER A 299 -15.60 -17.54 21.90
CA SER A 299 -14.36 -17.56 21.14
C SER A 299 -13.47 -18.69 21.67
N THR A 300 -12.44 -19.02 20.90
CA THR A 300 -11.44 -20.05 21.22
C THR A 300 -10.10 -19.46 21.62
N THR A 301 -10.02 -18.13 21.76
CA THR A 301 -8.82 -17.41 22.19
C THR A 301 -9.18 -16.20 23.04
N ASP A 302 -8.23 -15.74 23.87
CA ASP A 302 -8.27 -14.47 24.59
C ASP A 302 -7.60 -13.32 23.81
N ASP A 303 -7.10 -13.58 22.59
CA ASP A 303 -6.56 -12.54 21.72
C ASP A 303 -7.65 -11.50 21.39
N GLU A 304 -7.28 -10.21 21.39
CA GLU A 304 -8.21 -9.10 21.07
C GLU A 304 -8.66 -9.09 19.61
N PHE A 305 -7.87 -9.69 18.72
CA PHE A 305 -8.10 -9.68 17.28
C PHE A 305 -7.85 -11.07 16.70
N LEU A 306 -8.81 -11.55 15.90
CA LEU A 306 -8.74 -12.77 15.13
C LEU A 306 -8.12 -12.45 13.77
N ALA A 307 -6.90 -12.92 13.55
CA ALA A 307 -6.19 -12.69 12.30
C ALA A 307 -6.72 -13.60 11.18
N GLY A 308 -6.71 -13.11 9.95
CA GLY A 308 -6.91 -13.92 8.75
C GLY A 308 -8.34 -14.31 8.42
N ARG A 309 -9.33 -13.59 8.95
CA ARG A 309 -10.75 -13.83 8.67
C ARG A 309 -11.19 -13.10 7.40
N VAL A 310 -11.78 -13.82 6.47
CA VAL A 310 -12.31 -13.31 5.21
C VAL A 310 -13.75 -12.84 5.41
N ASP A 311 -14.04 -11.59 5.05
CA ASP A 311 -15.38 -11.00 5.10
C ASP A 311 -16.27 -11.58 3.99
N VAL A 312 -17.18 -12.47 4.38
CA VAL A 312 -18.09 -13.15 3.45
C VAL A 312 -19.16 -12.23 2.85
N ASN A 313 -19.26 -10.98 3.30
CA ASN A 313 -20.15 -9.98 2.72
C ASN A 313 -19.50 -9.18 1.59
N ARG A 314 -18.16 -9.25 1.43
CA ARG A 314 -17.41 -8.43 0.46
C ARG A 314 -16.46 -9.22 -0.42
N ALA A 315 -15.89 -10.32 0.08
CA ALA A 315 -14.92 -11.12 -0.67
C ALA A 315 -15.45 -11.56 -2.04
N GLY A 316 -14.63 -11.47 -3.07
CA GLY A 316 -14.96 -11.99 -4.41
C GLY A 316 -15.10 -13.51 -4.43
N PRO A 317 -15.67 -14.09 -5.51
CA PRO A 317 -15.85 -15.53 -5.62
C PRO A 317 -14.53 -16.31 -5.57
N ASP A 318 -13.44 -15.77 -6.16
CA ASP A 318 -12.13 -16.42 -6.15
C ASP A 318 -11.53 -16.51 -4.73
N VAL A 319 -11.62 -15.42 -3.95
CA VAL A 319 -11.15 -15.40 -2.56
C VAL A 319 -11.99 -16.34 -1.69
N LEU A 320 -13.32 -16.34 -1.86
CA LEU A 320 -14.21 -17.25 -1.14
C LEU A 320 -13.94 -18.72 -1.47
N ALA A 321 -13.62 -19.05 -2.73
CA ALA A 321 -13.30 -20.40 -3.14
C ALA A 321 -11.98 -20.92 -2.53
N CYS A 322 -11.11 -20.02 -2.05
CA CYS A 322 -9.91 -20.38 -1.30
C CYS A 322 -10.22 -20.83 0.15
N VAL A 323 -11.42 -20.54 0.67
CA VAL A 323 -11.81 -20.88 2.05
C VAL A 323 -12.22 -22.36 2.14
N PRO A 324 -11.65 -23.14 3.07
CA PRO A 324 -12.04 -24.54 3.27
C PRO A 324 -13.56 -24.70 3.47
N GLY A 325 -14.16 -25.71 2.84
CA GLY A 325 -15.61 -25.95 2.88
C GLY A 325 -16.45 -25.16 1.86
N ILE A 326 -15.88 -24.12 1.21
CA ILE A 326 -16.55 -23.32 0.19
C ILE A 326 -16.00 -23.69 -1.20
N THR A 327 -16.84 -24.31 -2.03
CA THR A 327 -16.47 -24.62 -3.43
C THR A 327 -16.67 -23.39 -4.33
N PRO A 328 -16.08 -23.34 -5.53
CA PRO A 328 -16.31 -22.23 -6.48
C PRO A 328 -17.80 -21.98 -6.78
N GLU A 329 -18.60 -23.04 -6.86
CA GLU A 329 -20.05 -22.92 -7.09
C GLU A 329 -20.77 -22.30 -5.89
N LYS A 330 -20.38 -22.68 -4.66
CA LYS A 330 -20.90 -22.08 -3.43
C LYS A 330 -20.45 -20.63 -3.31
N ALA A 331 -19.20 -20.32 -3.63
CA ALA A 331 -18.66 -18.97 -3.62
C ALA A 331 -19.46 -18.02 -4.52
N ALA A 332 -19.75 -18.43 -5.76
CA ALA A 332 -20.63 -17.69 -6.66
C ALA A 332 -22.04 -17.50 -6.07
N ALA A 333 -22.63 -18.56 -5.52
CA ALA A 333 -23.96 -18.48 -4.90
C ALA A 333 -24.00 -17.54 -3.68
N ILE A 334 -22.92 -17.47 -2.90
CA ILE A 334 -22.78 -16.52 -1.78
C ILE A 334 -22.82 -15.09 -2.31
N VAL A 335 -22.02 -14.78 -3.33
CA VAL A 335 -21.95 -13.44 -3.92
C VAL A 335 -23.32 -13.01 -4.44
N ASP A 336 -24.01 -13.89 -5.18
CA ASP A 336 -25.35 -13.63 -5.71
C ASP A 336 -26.35 -13.35 -4.59
N MET A 337 -26.31 -14.15 -3.51
CA MET A 337 -27.26 -14.08 -2.41
C MET A 337 -27.15 -12.80 -1.56
N ARG A 338 -25.95 -12.20 -1.42
CA ARG A 338 -25.73 -10.97 -0.63
C ARG A 338 -26.69 -9.84 -0.98
N SER A 339 -27.00 -9.69 -2.27
CA SER A 339 -27.87 -8.63 -2.79
C SER A 339 -29.35 -8.84 -2.46
N MET A 340 -29.74 -10.06 -2.11
CA MET A 340 -31.13 -10.46 -1.86
C MET A 340 -31.49 -10.43 -0.37
N ILE A 341 -30.50 -10.33 0.52
CA ILE A 341 -30.66 -10.37 1.97
C ILE A 341 -30.32 -9.02 2.58
N ASP A 342 -31.13 -8.61 3.55
CA ASP A 342 -30.89 -7.39 4.31
C ASP A 342 -29.55 -7.43 5.06
N ALA A 343 -28.99 -6.26 5.34
CA ALA A 343 -27.68 -6.16 5.98
C ALA A 343 -27.68 -6.71 7.42
N GLU A 344 -28.80 -6.61 8.16
CA GLU A 344 -28.88 -7.03 9.56
C GLU A 344 -28.77 -8.56 9.68
N SER A 345 -29.42 -9.29 8.77
CA SER A 345 -29.33 -10.76 8.69
C SER A 345 -27.92 -11.26 8.33
N ARG A 346 -27.09 -10.43 7.69
CA ARG A 346 -25.73 -10.80 7.24
C ARG A 346 -24.61 -10.42 8.21
N THR A 347 -24.95 -9.94 9.40
CA THR A 347 -24.00 -9.47 10.43
C THR A 347 -22.94 -10.52 10.81
N LEU A 348 -23.35 -11.79 10.98
CA LEU A 348 -22.45 -12.90 11.29
C LEU A 348 -22.39 -13.88 10.12
N PRO A 349 -21.22 -14.50 9.86
CA PRO A 349 -21.05 -15.42 8.74
C PRO A 349 -21.97 -16.65 8.81
N THR A 350 -22.59 -16.94 9.95
CA THR A 350 -23.59 -18.01 10.11
C THR A 350 -24.80 -17.86 9.19
N TRP A 351 -25.04 -16.68 8.59
CA TRP A 351 -26.10 -16.50 7.59
C TRP A 351 -25.94 -17.47 6.40
N LEU A 352 -24.71 -17.91 6.10
CA LEU A 352 -24.43 -18.93 5.09
C LEU A 352 -25.13 -20.27 5.37
N LEU A 353 -25.30 -20.62 6.65
CA LEU A 353 -26.05 -21.81 7.09
C LEU A 353 -27.55 -21.58 7.05
N GLN A 354 -27.98 -20.40 7.52
CA GLN A 354 -29.40 -20.05 7.63
C GLN A 354 -30.08 -20.03 6.26
N GLU A 355 -29.35 -19.61 5.23
CA GLU A 355 -29.80 -19.59 3.84
C GLU A 355 -29.56 -20.91 3.10
N GLY A 356 -28.98 -21.92 3.75
CA GLY A 356 -28.68 -23.22 3.15
C GLY A 356 -27.67 -23.14 2.00
N LEU A 357 -26.81 -22.13 1.97
CA LEU A 357 -25.75 -21.99 0.95
C LEU A 357 -24.64 -23.01 1.18
N ILE A 358 -24.34 -23.30 2.46
CA ILE A 358 -23.39 -24.33 2.85
C ILE A 358 -23.98 -25.20 3.97
N GLU A 359 -23.60 -26.48 3.97
CA GLU A 359 -24.01 -27.44 5.00
C GLU A 359 -23.22 -27.25 6.31
N PRO A 360 -23.75 -27.68 7.47
CA PRO A 360 -23.07 -27.57 8.77
C PRO A 360 -21.64 -28.12 8.82
N GLU A 361 -21.38 -29.24 8.16
CA GLU A 361 -20.05 -29.84 8.07
C GLU A 361 -19.07 -28.94 7.29
N ALA A 362 -19.54 -28.35 6.20
CA ALA A 362 -18.75 -27.43 5.39
C ALA A 362 -18.51 -26.10 6.11
N TYR A 363 -19.50 -25.59 6.84
CA TYR A 363 -19.32 -24.42 7.68
C TYR A 363 -18.32 -24.68 8.81
N ALA A 364 -18.33 -25.88 9.40
CA ALA A 364 -17.33 -26.23 10.40
C ALA A 364 -15.91 -26.06 9.86
N GLU A 365 -15.63 -26.49 8.62
CA GLU A 365 -14.33 -26.27 7.96
C GLU A 365 -14.04 -24.79 7.65
N ALA A 366 -15.06 -24.01 7.27
CA ALA A 366 -14.93 -22.60 6.94
C ALA A 366 -14.81 -21.69 8.17
N SER A 367 -15.36 -22.11 9.32
CA SER A 367 -15.62 -21.24 10.48
C SER A 367 -14.37 -20.54 11.01
N ASP A 368 -13.21 -21.19 10.96
CA ASP A 368 -11.91 -20.61 11.36
C ASP A 368 -11.44 -19.44 10.48
N TRP A 369 -12.03 -19.28 9.29
CA TRP A 369 -11.52 -18.41 8.23
C TRP A 369 -12.49 -17.31 7.83
N VAL A 370 -13.71 -17.28 8.35
CA VAL A 370 -14.76 -16.35 7.89
C VAL A 370 -15.17 -15.35 8.96
N THR A 371 -15.54 -14.14 8.52
CA THR A 371 -16.19 -13.10 9.33
C THR A 371 -17.28 -12.41 8.50
N GLY A 372 -18.13 -11.61 9.14
CA GLY A 372 -19.22 -10.87 8.49
C GLY A 372 -18.93 -9.37 8.30
N ARG A 373 -17.71 -8.93 8.63
CA ARG A 373 -17.36 -7.50 8.67
C ARG A 373 -15.94 -7.20 8.25
N SER A 374 -15.71 -5.94 7.90
CA SER A 374 -14.42 -5.40 7.49
C SER A 374 -14.00 -4.25 8.40
N MET A 375 -12.78 -4.33 8.93
CA MET A 375 -12.24 -3.35 9.86
C MET A 375 -10.93 -2.73 9.38
N GLN A 376 -10.36 -3.23 8.29
CA GLN A 376 -9.20 -2.65 7.61
C GLN A 376 -9.62 -2.18 6.21
N TRP A 377 -9.40 -0.89 5.96
CA TRP A 377 -9.84 -0.20 4.75
C TRP A 377 -8.67 0.47 4.07
N ARG A 378 -8.46 0.14 2.79
CA ARG A 378 -7.48 0.80 1.93
C ARG A 378 -8.12 1.99 1.24
N VAL A 379 -7.40 3.11 1.24
CA VAL A 379 -7.75 4.34 0.53
C VAL A 379 -6.54 4.85 -0.24
N ARG A 380 -6.81 5.56 -1.35
CA ARG A 380 -5.80 6.29 -2.10
C ARG A 380 -6.18 7.77 -2.10
N LEU A 381 -5.24 8.62 -1.70
CA LEU A 381 -5.44 10.05 -1.61
C LEU A 381 -4.50 10.78 -2.56
N GLU A 382 -5.07 11.67 -3.37
CA GLU A 382 -4.34 12.69 -4.09
C GLU A 382 -4.34 13.98 -3.27
N VAL A 383 -3.16 14.56 -3.06
CA VAL A 383 -3.02 15.81 -2.30
C VAL A 383 -2.19 16.83 -3.04
N GLY A 384 -2.51 18.10 -2.86
CA GLY A 384 -1.71 19.21 -3.37
C GLY A 384 -2.39 20.56 -3.20
N LEU A 385 -1.81 21.59 -3.81
CA LEU A 385 -2.34 22.95 -3.77
C LEU A 385 -3.12 23.24 -5.04
N MET A 386 -4.39 23.60 -4.89
CA MET A 386 -5.17 24.17 -5.96
C MET A 386 -4.95 25.69 -5.97
N PRO A 387 -4.50 26.30 -7.08
CA PRO A 387 -4.31 27.74 -7.17
C PRO A 387 -5.64 28.48 -6.99
N GLY A 388 -5.61 29.68 -6.42
CA GLY A 388 -6.80 30.52 -6.27
C GLY A 388 -7.29 31.07 -7.61
N GLU A 389 -8.61 31.19 -7.78
CA GLU A 389 -9.22 31.91 -8.92
C GLU A 389 -8.85 33.40 -8.85
N GLY A 390 -7.71 33.78 -9.44
CA GLY A 390 -7.22 35.16 -9.41
C GLY A 390 -5.78 35.35 -9.91
N GLU A 391 -4.95 34.31 -9.87
CA GLU A 391 -3.63 34.32 -10.52
C GLU A 391 -3.74 33.47 -11.78
N GLY A 392 -4.18 34.10 -12.88
CA GLY A 392 -3.88 33.55 -14.20
C GLY A 392 -2.38 33.32 -14.28
N PHE A 393 -1.96 32.19 -14.85
CA PHE A 393 -0.58 31.86 -15.20
C PHE A 393 0.21 33.14 -15.44
N GLY A 394 1.01 33.55 -14.46
CA GLY A 394 1.99 34.60 -14.70
C GLY A 394 2.88 34.09 -15.82
N GLU A 395 2.85 34.78 -16.96
CA GLU A 395 3.69 34.54 -18.14
C GLU A 395 5.11 34.13 -17.70
N GLY A 396 5.33 32.83 -17.63
CA GLY A 396 6.54 32.24 -17.10
C GLY A 396 6.91 31.09 -18.01
N PHE A 397 7.76 31.40 -19.01
CA PHE A 397 8.23 30.52 -20.08
C PHE A 397 7.32 30.34 -21.31
N GLY A 398 6.80 31.45 -21.84
CA GLY A 398 6.53 31.58 -23.27
C GLY A 398 7.83 31.78 -24.08
N GLY A 399 8.65 30.73 -24.13
CA GLY A 399 9.85 30.66 -24.97
C GLY A 399 9.62 29.85 -26.24
N PHE A 400 8.44 29.96 -26.86
CA PHE A 400 8.17 29.36 -28.17
C PHE A 400 8.22 30.45 -29.25
N ASP A 401 9.06 30.17 -30.24
CA ASP A 401 9.28 30.93 -31.46
C ASP A 401 7.95 31.30 -32.15
N GLU A 402 7.69 32.60 -32.28
CA GLU A 402 6.49 33.24 -32.84
C GLU A 402 6.28 32.98 -34.36
N SER A 403 6.87 31.92 -34.93
CA SER A 403 6.96 31.75 -36.38
C SER A 403 6.44 30.43 -36.97
N LEU A 404 5.79 29.56 -36.18
CA LEU A 404 5.06 28.41 -36.75
C LEU A 404 3.55 28.66 -36.76
N PRO A 405 2.89 28.63 -37.93
CA PRO A 405 1.44 28.74 -38.01
C PRO A 405 0.80 27.47 -37.42
N MET A 406 0.10 27.60 -36.30
CA MET A 406 -0.74 26.52 -35.74
C MET A 406 -1.70 26.00 -36.80
N THR A 407 -1.77 24.68 -36.94
CA THR A 407 -2.72 24.05 -37.86
C THR A 407 -4.12 24.05 -37.25
N MET A 408 -5.15 23.92 -38.08
CA MET A 408 -6.54 23.86 -37.60
C MET A 408 -6.79 22.63 -36.71
N ASP A 409 -5.97 21.58 -36.86
CA ASP A 409 -6.01 20.36 -36.05
C ASP A 409 -5.39 20.61 -34.65
N ASP A 410 -4.30 21.39 -34.55
CA ASP A 410 -3.73 21.81 -33.25
C ASP A 410 -4.71 22.69 -32.47
N LEU A 411 -5.44 23.57 -33.18
CA LEU A 411 -6.46 24.43 -32.58
C LEU A 411 -7.67 23.62 -32.12
N ALA A 412 -8.04 22.54 -32.81
CA ALA A 412 -9.15 21.67 -32.41
C ALA A 412 -8.77 20.78 -31.21
N ALA A 413 -7.52 20.33 -31.11
CA ALA A 413 -7.01 19.58 -29.96
C ALA A 413 -7.03 20.40 -28.66
N SER A 414 -6.70 21.69 -28.74
CA SER A 414 -6.72 22.60 -27.56
C SER A 414 -8.12 22.88 -26.97
N TRP A 415 -9.20 22.44 -27.63
CA TRP A 415 -10.58 22.61 -27.16
C TRP A 415 -11.14 21.33 -26.52
N ASP A 416 -10.43 20.20 -26.67
CA ASP A 416 -10.70 18.90 -26.03
C ASP A 416 -9.78 18.63 -24.82
N GLU A 417 -8.79 19.49 -24.55
CA GLU A 417 -8.03 19.43 -23.31
C GLU A 417 -8.94 19.77 -22.12
N PRO A 418 -9.08 18.88 -21.12
CA PRO A 418 -9.77 19.23 -19.89
C PRO A 418 -9.08 20.46 -19.31
N PRO A 419 -9.83 21.43 -18.76
CA PRO A 419 -9.24 22.69 -18.33
C PRO A 419 -8.09 22.42 -17.35
N GLU A 420 -6.91 22.99 -17.61
CA GLU A 420 -5.71 22.93 -16.75
C GLU A 420 -5.98 23.33 -15.27
N LEU A 421 -7.17 23.89 -15.01
CA LEU A 421 -7.70 24.33 -13.72
C LEU A 421 -7.87 23.24 -12.64
N ASP A 422 -7.84 21.94 -12.98
CA ASP A 422 -8.02 20.88 -11.99
C ASP A 422 -6.70 20.25 -11.50
N ARG A 423 -5.55 20.74 -11.98
CA ARG A 423 -4.24 20.20 -11.64
C ARG A 423 -3.74 20.76 -10.31
N LEU A 424 -3.51 19.86 -9.35
CA LEU A 424 -2.89 20.21 -8.08
C LEU A 424 -1.39 20.48 -8.24
N LEU A 425 -0.93 21.62 -7.74
CA LEU A 425 0.49 21.93 -7.57
C LEU A 425 1.07 21.09 -6.43
N HIS A 426 2.34 20.69 -6.57
CA HIS A 426 3.03 19.80 -5.60
C HIS A 426 2.26 18.52 -5.29
N ARG A 427 1.58 18.00 -6.31
CA ARG A 427 0.80 16.77 -6.30
C ARG A 427 1.60 15.62 -5.70
N MET A 428 0.98 14.94 -4.74
CA MET A 428 1.48 13.71 -4.13
C MET A 428 0.33 12.73 -4.03
N VAL A 429 0.57 11.47 -4.36
CA VAL A 429 -0.42 10.40 -4.18
C VAL A 429 0.06 9.46 -3.09
N VAL A 430 -0.79 9.22 -2.10
CA VAL A 430 -0.52 8.30 -1.01
C VAL A 430 -1.56 7.21 -0.97
N GLU A 431 -1.13 6.00 -0.66
CA GLU A 431 -2.01 4.88 -0.37
C GLU A 431 -1.87 4.52 1.11
N ALA A 432 -2.99 4.36 1.80
CA ALA A 432 -3.01 4.06 3.22
C ALA A 432 -4.01 2.93 3.53
N VAL A 433 -3.65 2.08 4.48
CA VAL A 433 -4.57 1.12 5.10
C VAL A 433 -4.88 1.60 6.51
N ILE A 434 -6.15 1.86 6.75
CA ILE A 434 -6.67 2.35 8.03
C ILE A 434 -7.33 1.17 8.75
N ASP A 435 -6.87 0.91 9.96
CA ASP A 435 -7.38 -0.15 10.82
C ASP A 435 -8.23 0.47 11.94
N VAL A 436 -9.52 0.15 11.93
CA VAL A 436 -10.53 0.60 12.91
C VAL A 436 -11.05 -0.54 13.78
N ALA A 437 -10.37 -1.69 13.81
CA ALA A 437 -10.75 -2.83 14.65
C ALA A 437 -10.75 -2.45 16.14
N SER A 438 -9.82 -1.59 16.57
CA SER A 438 -9.80 -1.01 17.92
C SER A 438 -10.67 0.25 18.03
N SER A 439 -11.05 0.62 19.26
CA SER A 439 -11.79 1.87 19.52
C SER A 439 -11.02 3.14 19.11
N ARG A 440 -9.69 3.05 19.04
CA ARG A 440 -8.84 4.07 18.45
C ARG A 440 -8.40 3.59 17.06
N PRO A 441 -8.71 4.34 15.98
CA PRO A 441 -8.23 4.02 14.65
C PRO A 441 -6.72 4.18 14.58
N ARG A 442 -6.06 3.43 13.69
CA ARG A 442 -4.63 3.54 13.42
C ARG A 442 -4.33 3.39 11.93
N VAL A 443 -3.20 3.93 11.51
CA VAL A 443 -2.65 3.67 10.17
C VAL A 443 -1.81 2.41 10.24
N ALA A 444 -2.29 1.34 9.60
CA ALA A 444 -1.58 0.06 9.52
C ALA A 444 -0.44 0.14 8.49
N TYR A 445 -0.70 0.82 7.37
CA TYR A 445 0.23 0.97 6.27
C TYR A 445 0.03 2.32 5.60
N MET A 446 1.13 2.94 5.15
CA MET A 446 1.08 4.15 4.33
C MET A 446 2.30 4.19 3.42
N ARG A 447 2.09 4.44 2.14
CA ARG A 447 3.16 4.64 1.17
C ARG A 447 2.84 5.77 0.21
N GLU A 448 3.89 6.36 -0.35
CA GLU A 448 3.77 7.26 -1.48
C GLU A 448 3.76 6.44 -2.78
N VAL A 449 2.76 6.66 -3.62
CA VAL A 449 2.59 5.97 -4.92
C VAL A 449 2.62 6.93 -6.11
N THR A 450 3.04 8.19 -5.89
CA THR A 450 3.10 9.25 -6.90
C THR A 450 3.79 8.82 -8.21
N LEU A 451 4.83 7.98 -8.12
CA LEU A 451 5.63 7.53 -9.27
C LEU A 451 5.51 6.03 -9.56
N LEU A 452 4.60 5.31 -8.91
CA LEU A 452 4.53 3.85 -9.02
C LEU A 452 4.24 3.39 -10.45
N GLU A 453 3.20 3.93 -11.08
CA GLU A 453 2.83 3.59 -12.46
C GLU A 453 3.90 3.99 -13.50
N PRO A 454 4.43 5.23 -13.52
CA PRO A 454 5.51 5.57 -14.43
C PRO A 454 6.72 4.64 -14.33
N VAL A 455 7.08 4.23 -13.11
CA VAL A 455 8.21 3.33 -12.88
C VAL A 455 7.89 1.92 -13.40
N LEU A 456 6.69 1.39 -13.15
CA LEU A 456 6.27 0.10 -13.68
C LEU A 456 6.24 0.10 -15.21
N ALA A 457 5.72 1.16 -15.82
CA ALA A 457 5.71 1.31 -17.29
C ALA A 457 7.13 1.33 -17.87
N MET A 458 8.07 2.05 -17.24
CA MET A 458 9.48 2.06 -17.65
C MET A 458 10.15 0.68 -17.52
N LEU A 459 9.87 -0.06 -16.45
CA LEU A 459 10.41 -1.41 -16.25
C LEU A 459 9.90 -2.39 -17.30
N ARG A 460 8.61 -2.31 -17.66
CA ARG A 460 8.01 -3.16 -18.69
C ARG A 460 8.55 -2.84 -20.08
N ALA A 461 8.66 -1.55 -20.44
CA ALA A 461 9.27 -1.14 -21.70
C ALA A 461 10.71 -1.66 -21.85
N GLY A 462 11.49 -1.65 -20.76
CA GLY A 462 12.84 -2.22 -20.76
C GLY A 462 12.87 -3.75 -20.86
N ALA A 463 11.85 -4.45 -20.35
CA ALA A 463 11.74 -5.92 -20.47
C ALA A 463 11.35 -6.34 -21.89
N GLU A 464 10.42 -5.63 -22.54
CA GLU A 464 10.06 -5.86 -23.94
C GLU A 464 11.25 -5.63 -24.90
N GLU A 465 12.08 -4.61 -24.64
CA GLU A 465 13.32 -4.40 -25.38
C GLU A 465 14.34 -5.53 -25.17
N ALA A 466 14.38 -6.15 -23.99
CA ALA A 466 15.29 -7.26 -23.71
C ALA A 466 14.82 -8.58 -24.35
N ASP A 467 13.53 -8.90 -24.29
CA ASP A 467 12.94 -10.07 -24.94
C ASP A 467 13.06 -9.98 -26.48
N GLY A 468 12.86 -8.78 -27.04
CA GLY A 468 13.06 -8.55 -28.48
C GLY A 468 14.50 -8.78 -28.96
N LEU A 469 15.50 -8.51 -28.10
CA LEU A 469 16.91 -8.79 -28.39
C LEU A 469 17.23 -10.29 -28.32
N GLU A 470 16.61 -11.04 -27.40
CA GLU A 470 16.75 -12.51 -27.33
C GLU A 470 16.05 -13.21 -28.50
N GLU A 471 14.89 -12.73 -28.95
CA GLU A 471 14.20 -13.23 -30.15
C GLU A 471 15.00 -12.92 -31.43
N ASP A 472 15.60 -11.74 -31.53
CA ASP A 472 16.49 -11.37 -32.64
C ASP A 472 17.78 -12.20 -32.64
N GLU A 473 18.36 -12.50 -31.47
CA GLU A 473 19.55 -13.36 -31.36
C GLU A 473 19.22 -14.82 -31.73
N ALA A 474 18.05 -15.34 -31.33
CA ALA A 474 17.54 -16.65 -31.74
C ALA A 474 17.24 -16.72 -33.25
N LEU A 475 16.70 -15.65 -33.85
CA LEU A 475 16.51 -15.51 -35.30
C LEU A 475 17.84 -15.48 -36.06
N LEU A 476 18.85 -14.80 -35.50
CA LEU A 476 20.20 -14.75 -36.07
C LEU A 476 20.91 -16.11 -35.99
N ASP A 477 20.71 -16.88 -34.93
CA ASP A 477 21.27 -18.22 -34.77
C ASP A 477 20.59 -19.25 -35.71
N ASP A 478 19.28 -19.12 -35.93
CA ASP A 478 18.53 -19.92 -36.92
C ASP A 478 18.95 -19.59 -38.36
N LEU A 479 19.18 -18.29 -38.67
CA LEU A 479 19.77 -17.83 -39.94
C LEU A 479 21.21 -18.31 -40.13
N ALA A 480 22.02 -18.35 -39.07
CA ALA A 480 23.39 -18.84 -39.12
C ALA A 480 23.45 -20.36 -39.33
N SER A 481 22.52 -21.12 -38.74
CA SER A 481 22.40 -22.56 -38.91
C SER A 481 21.94 -22.96 -40.33
N GLY A 482 21.21 -22.07 -41.02
CA GLY A 482 20.78 -22.24 -42.40
C GLY A 482 21.87 -22.04 -43.48
N ILE A 483 23.03 -21.49 -43.11
CA ILE A 483 24.09 -21.13 -44.07
C ILE A 483 25.23 -22.17 -44.13
N THR A 484 25.29 -23.17 -43.25
CA THR A 484 26.35 -24.19 -43.30
C THR A 484 25.97 -25.41 -44.17
N ALA A 485 25.81 -25.20 -45.47
CA ALA A 485 25.88 -26.28 -46.47
C ALA A 485 26.25 -25.75 -47.86
N GLY A 486 27.55 -25.69 -48.18
CA GLY A 486 28.03 -25.80 -49.57
C GLY A 486 29.13 -24.81 -50.00
N ASP A 487 30.36 -25.33 -50.02
CA ASP A 487 31.50 -25.05 -50.91
C ASP A 487 32.14 -23.65 -51.05
N ASP A 488 33.36 -23.57 -50.47
CA ASP A 488 34.62 -23.07 -51.03
C ASP A 488 34.62 -21.86 -51.99
N ALA A 489 35.06 -20.71 -51.49
CA ALA A 489 36.02 -19.87 -52.21
C ALA A 489 36.82 -18.98 -51.24
N SER A 490 38.14 -19.16 -51.27
CA SER A 490 39.16 -18.40 -50.56
C SER A 490 39.10 -16.89 -50.82
N LEU A 491 39.09 -16.07 -49.76
CA LEU A 491 39.68 -14.73 -49.78
C LEU A 491 40.35 -14.43 -48.44
N ASP A 492 41.68 -14.39 -48.51
CA ASP A 492 42.60 -13.86 -47.52
C ASP A 492 42.48 -12.33 -47.49
N ALA A 493 42.11 -11.77 -46.35
CA ALA A 493 42.34 -10.37 -46.01
C ALA A 493 42.36 -10.25 -44.48
N GLY A 494 43.55 -10.33 -43.91
CA GLY A 494 43.77 -10.10 -42.49
C GLY A 494 43.36 -8.69 -42.07
N LEU A 495 42.68 -8.60 -40.94
CA LEU A 495 42.73 -7.44 -40.05
C LEU A 495 42.81 -7.94 -38.60
N ASP A 496 43.83 -7.39 -37.96
CA ASP A 496 44.40 -7.63 -36.64
C ASP A 496 43.40 -7.28 -35.52
N PHE A 497 43.15 -8.22 -34.61
CA PHE A 497 42.46 -7.97 -33.34
C PHE A 497 43.47 -8.09 -32.21
N GLY A 498 43.95 -6.94 -31.75
CA GLY A 498 44.70 -6.80 -30.52
C GLY A 498 44.49 -5.40 -29.96
N GLU A 499 43.62 -5.26 -28.96
CA GLU A 499 43.99 -4.74 -27.64
C GLU A 499 42.77 -4.66 -26.71
N GLU A 500 43.00 -5.12 -25.49
CA GLU A 500 42.14 -5.03 -24.32
C GLU A 500 41.79 -3.57 -23.99
N MET A 501 40.55 -3.32 -23.57
CA MET A 501 40.22 -2.22 -22.65
C MET A 501 39.24 -2.75 -21.61
N GLY A 502 39.74 -2.86 -20.38
CA GLY A 502 39.07 -3.47 -19.24
C GLY A 502 37.87 -2.67 -18.73
N PHE A 503 36.82 -3.41 -18.36
CA PHE A 503 35.73 -2.94 -17.52
C PHE A 503 36.24 -2.78 -16.08
N ALA A 504 36.22 -1.56 -15.57
CA ALA A 504 36.39 -1.27 -14.16
C ALA A 504 35.01 -1.33 -13.47
N THR A 505 34.87 -2.25 -12.52
CA THR A 505 33.77 -2.34 -11.57
C THR A 505 33.76 -1.14 -10.62
N PRO A 506 32.62 -0.52 -10.31
CA PRO A 506 32.51 0.37 -9.16
C PRO A 506 32.31 -0.44 -7.87
N ASP A 507 33.13 -0.08 -6.91
CA ASP A 507 33.34 -0.65 -5.58
C ASP A 507 32.12 -0.48 -4.66
N ALA A 508 31.94 -1.44 -3.76
CA ALA A 508 30.96 -1.41 -2.70
C ALA A 508 31.43 -0.44 -1.60
N GLY A 509 30.71 0.67 -1.43
CA GLY A 509 30.95 1.66 -0.39
C GLY A 509 29.79 1.71 0.59
N GLU A 510 30.06 1.31 1.83
CA GLU A 510 29.20 1.36 3.01
C GLU A 510 28.58 2.77 3.22
N THR A 511 27.26 2.86 3.42
CA THR A 511 26.61 4.10 3.89
C THR A 511 26.33 3.99 5.39
N GLU A 512 27.20 4.66 6.13
CA GLU A 512 27.17 4.89 7.57
C GLU A 512 25.93 5.73 7.97
N LEU A 513 25.24 5.30 9.02
CA LEU A 513 24.21 6.05 9.74
C LEU A 513 24.80 7.35 10.30
N LEU A 514 24.17 8.49 10.00
CA LEU A 514 24.47 9.77 10.64
C LEU A 514 23.33 10.16 11.59
N ASP A 515 23.61 10.01 12.89
CA ASP A 515 22.97 10.72 13.99
C ASP A 515 23.26 12.23 13.91
N PRO A 516 22.27 13.10 14.17
CA PRO A 516 22.54 14.43 14.69
C PRO A 516 21.84 14.64 16.03
N ASP A 517 22.63 14.59 17.10
CA ASP A 517 22.17 14.94 18.44
C ASP A 517 22.54 16.38 18.83
N ALA A 518 21.70 16.96 19.70
CA ALA A 518 21.91 18.12 20.58
C ALA A 518 21.81 19.57 20.03
N SER A 519 20.69 20.22 20.35
CA SER A 519 20.70 21.51 21.06
C SER A 519 19.41 21.69 21.88
N GLY A 520 19.55 21.84 23.20
CA GLY A 520 18.42 21.87 24.15
C GLY A 520 17.93 23.26 24.55
N ALA A 521 16.74 23.25 25.20
CA ALA A 521 16.13 24.20 26.15
C ALA A 521 14.60 24.15 25.94
N GLY A 522 13.69 24.03 26.92
CA GLY A 522 13.70 23.87 28.37
C GLY A 522 12.22 23.87 28.84
N ASP A 523 11.95 23.11 29.91
CA ASP A 523 10.79 23.05 30.83
C ASP A 523 9.41 23.65 30.49
N GLY A 524 8.37 22.84 30.78
CA GLY A 524 6.97 23.24 30.85
C GLY A 524 6.02 22.09 31.20
N ASP A 525 6.16 21.57 32.42
CA ASP A 525 5.45 20.45 33.06
C ASP A 525 3.93 20.70 33.23
N LEU A 526 3.07 19.78 32.76
CA LEU A 526 1.67 19.62 33.22
C LEU A 526 1.23 18.15 33.11
N ALA A 527 1.25 17.48 34.26
CA ALA A 527 0.80 16.11 34.48
C ALA A 527 -0.70 15.91 34.21
N VAL A 528 -1.07 14.77 33.62
CA VAL A 528 -2.40 14.17 33.73
C VAL A 528 -2.23 12.71 34.14
N GLU A 529 -2.91 12.35 35.21
CA GLU A 529 -2.79 11.14 36.00
C GLU A 529 -3.21 9.87 35.24
N SER A 530 -2.38 8.84 35.28
CA SER A 530 -2.73 7.47 34.88
C SER A 530 -3.40 6.75 36.04
N GLU A 531 -4.69 6.46 35.95
CA GLU A 531 -5.34 5.51 36.85
C GLU A 531 -5.00 4.08 36.42
N SER A 532 -4.07 3.46 37.16
CA SER A 532 -3.75 2.04 37.09
C SER A 532 -4.76 1.23 37.91
N GLY A 533 -5.71 0.57 37.25
CA GLY A 533 -6.49 -0.52 37.82
C GLY A 533 -5.74 -1.83 37.65
N ALA A 534 -5.25 -2.40 38.75
CA ALA A 534 -4.56 -3.70 38.77
C ALA A 534 -5.57 -4.85 38.61
N GLY A 535 -5.42 -5.62 37.53
CA GLY A 535 -6.00 -6.95 37.36
C GLY A 535 -4.95 -7.85 36.72
N SER A 536 -4.55 -8.92 37.43
CA SER A 536 -3.64 -9.94 36.88
C SER A 536 -4.41 -10.84 35.92
N GLY A 537 -4.43 -10.47 34.64
CA GLY A 537 -4.72 -11.35 33.51
C GLY A 537 -3.51 -11.34 32.59
N THR A 538 -3.22 -12.46 31.94
CA THR A 538 -2.36 -12.47 30.75
C THR A 538 -2.77 -11.31 29.85
N SER A 539 -1.87 -10.36 29.61
CA SER A 539 -2.18 -9.20 28.78
C SER A 539 -2.52 -9.71 27.39
N ALA A 540 -3.75 -9.47 26.92
CA ALA A 540 -4.15 -9.82 25.57
C ALA A 540 -3.11 -9.29 24.58
N VAL A 541 -2.62 -10.16 23.71
CA VAL A 541 -1.49 -9.83 22.84
C VAL A 541 -2.05 -9.22 21.55
N ASP A 542 -1.84 -7.92 21.34
CA ASP A 542 -2.11 -7.28 20.04
C ASP A 542 -1.07 -7.74 19.01
N ARG A 543 -1.44 -8.75 18.21
CA ARG A 543 -0.58 -9.36 17.17
C ARG A 543 -0.69 -8.67 15.81
N ARG A 544 -1.49 -7.60 15.70
CA ARG A 544 -1.69 -6.93 14.41
C ARG A 544 -0.41 -6.23 13.96
N ILE A 545 -0.03 -6.44 12.70
CA ILE A 545 1.13 -5.81 12.08
C ILE A 545 0.87 -4.33 11.77
N GLY A 546 1.94 -3.57 11.45
CA GLY A 546 1.85 -2.15 11.10
C GLY A 546 1.61 -1.25 12.32
N ARG A 547 2.66 -0.57 12.80
CA ARG A 547 2.52 0.50 13.81
C ARG A 547 3.05 1.81 13.26
N TRP A 548 2.20 2.53 12.51
CA TRP A 548 2.29 3.99 12.45
C TRP A 548 1.36 4.58 13.52
N THR A 549 1.75 4.42 14.78
CA THR A 549 1.07 5.10 15.88
C THR A 549 1.53 6.55 15.93
N THR A 550 0.60 7.50 16.06
CA THR A 550 0.89 8.90 16.40
C THR A 550 1.75 8.96 17.65
N ARG A 551 3.07 9.15 17.48
CA ARG A 551 4.09 9.25 18.54
C ARG A 551 4.13 8.08 19.53
N LYS A 552 5.27 7.38 19.52
CA LYS A 552 5.83 6.73 20.70
C LYS A 552 5.88 7.79 21.82
N ALA A 553 5.06 7.66 22.86
CA ALA A 553 5.35 8.33 24.12
C ALA A 553 6.72 7.82 24.55
N GLY A 554 7.72 8.69 24.48
CA GLY A 554 9.09 8.36 24.89
C GLY A 554 9.05 7.89 26.33
N GLY A 555 9.50 6.65 26.57
CA GLY A 555 9.96 6.25 27.88
C GLY A 555 11.19 7.09 28.20
N SER A 556 11.01 8.11 29.02
CA SER A 556 12.06 8.77 29.79
C SER A 556 12.23 8.09 31.13
#